data_AF-A0A069IY76-F1
#
_entry.id   AF-A0A069IY76-F1
#
_cell.length_a   1.000
_cell.length_b   1.000
_cell.length_c   1.000
_cell.angle_alpha   90.00
_cell.angle_beta   90.00
_cell.angle_gamma   90.00
#
_symmetry.space_group_name_H-M   'P 1'
#
loop_
_entity.id
_entity.type
_entity.pdbx_description
1 polymer ?
#
loop_
_entity_poly.entity_id
_entity_poly.type
_entity_poly.pdbx_seq_one_letter_code
_entity_poly.pdbx_strand_id
1 'polypeptide(L)'
;HGPGTGWGLLGLAFLLTGFAAWGARHATGLTLRQFGKGLSGGVWLLAAGIVVAQAVRVLAGPVGGRIESAETYYVLLRRLPWMEAGVGLAVLGVMFALLAGRALIGRRLLACVIAAAAVLATGLGGFDPVVLGAALVAVGLSLWPGGEDETVWGGWLGAVVLVLILGGLVQALAPEAALLFVWTGLAAAGAAALAAGIGARLERWAALAPAAVATGVVGGWLAGLGHFVFLGVGMDQPGALGLIAVLIVALARPLAPGGGSARHTLAGLAAAMLILGCGLSLAARHAEPAAEAPVAVP
;
A
#
# COMPACT_ATOMS: atom_id res chain seq x y z
N HIS A 1 -20.00 -5.83 13.24
CA HIS A 1 -20.74 -4.68 13.82
C HIS A 1 -22.01 -4.48 13.03
N GLY A 2 -23.07 -3.93 13.62
CA GLY A 2 -24.27 -3.58 12.84
C GLY A 2 -23.93 -2.53 11.77
N PRO A 3 -24.59 -2.52 10.59
CA PRO A 3 -24.31 -1.57 9.52
C PRO A 3 -24.34 -0.09 9.95
N GLY A 4 -25.22 0.27 10.89
CA GLY A 4 -25.31 1.64 11.44
C GLY A 4 -24.07 2.08 12.21
N THR A 5 -23.37 1.16 12.88
CA THR A 5 -22.13 1.48 13.61
C THR A 5 -21.02 1.87 12.64
N GLY A 6 -20.90 1.18 11.49
CA GLY A 6 -19.89 1.50 10.48
C GLY A 6 -20.07 2.90 9.88
N TRP A 7 -21.30 3.27 9.54
CA TRP A 7 -21.63 4.62 9.07
C TRP A 7 -21.35 5.70 10.13
N GLY A 8 -21.67 5.44 11.40
CA GLY A 8 -21.36 6.36 12.49
C GLY A 8 -19.86 6.62 12.65
N LEU A 9 -19.04 5.57 12.57
CA LEU A 9 -17.58 5.67 12.65
C LEU A 9 -16.98 6.38 11.42
N LEU A 10 -17.50 6.12 10.21
CA LEU A 10 -17.11 6.86 9.01
C LEU A 10 -17.46 8.35 9.11
N GLY A 11 -18.64 8.68 9.65
CA GLY A 11 -19.03 10.05 9.93
C GLY A 11 -18.09 10.75 10.91
N LEU A 12 -17.72 10.07 11.99
CA LEU A 12 -16.73 10.58 12.95
C LEU A 12 -15.36 10.80 12.30
N ALA A 13 -14.87 9.83 11.53
CA ALA A 13 -13.59 9.95 10.82
C ALA A 13 -13.61 11.10 9.81
N PHE A 14 -14.73 11.31 9.13
CA PHE A 14 -14.92 12.45 8.23
C PHE A 14 -14.83 13.79 8.97
N LEU A 15 -15.50 13.92 10.12
CA LEU A 15 -15.44 15.13 10.95
C LEU A 15 -14.02 15.42 11.47
N LEU A 16 -13.31 14.40 11.95
CA LEU A 16 -11.91 14.51 12.39
C LEU A 16 -10.99 14.94 11.23
N THR A 17 -11.19 14.36 10.05
CA THR A 17 -10.46 14.75 8.84
C THR A 17 -10.75 16.19 8.45
N GLY A 18 -12.01 16.63 8.56
CA GLY A 18 -12.42 18.02 8.33
C GLY A 18 -11.77 19.00 9.31
N PHE A 19 -11.71 18.66 10.59
CA PHE A 19 -11.00 19.44 11.60
C PHE A 19 -9.50 19.56 11.29
N ALA A 20 -8.84 18.45 10.94
CA ALA A 20 -7.44 18.45 10.55
C ALA A 20 -7.19 19.30 9.29
N ALA A 21 -8.05 19.19 8.29
CA ALA A 21 -7.98 19.99 7.06
C ALA A 21 -8.18 21.48 7.34
N TRP A 22 -9.12 21.84 8.22
CA TRP A 22 -9.32 23.21 8.66
C TRP A 22 -8.06 23.76 9.36
N GLY A 23 -7.50 23.04 10.33
CA GLY A 23 -6.28 23.44 11.03
C GLY A 23 -5.07 23.58 10.11
N ALA A 24 -4.86 22.60 9.22
CA ALA A 24 -3.80 22.63 8.22
C ALA A 24 -3.93 23.83 7.26
N ARG A 25 -5.15 24.12 6.79
CA ARG A 25 -5.40 25.25 5.89
C ARG A 25 -5.08 26.59 6.54
N HIS A 26 -5.49 26.80 7.79
CA HIS A 26 -5.23 28.05 8.51
C HIS A 26 -3.74 28.22 8.85
N ALA A 27 -3.03 27.13 9.15
CA ALA A 27 -1.63 27.20 9.55
C ALA A 27 -0.63 27.23 8.37
N THR A 28 -0.95 26.58 7.25
CA THR A 28 0.00 26.33 6.15
C THR A 28 -0.45 26.83 4.78
N GLY A 29 -1.69 27.31 4.65
CA GLY A 29 -2.23 27.74 3.35
C GLY A 29 -2.59 26.58 2.41
N LEU A 30 -2.90 25.40 2.96
CA LEU A 30 -3.26 24.20 2.21
C LEU A 30 -4.33 24.48 1.14
N THR A 31 -4.02 24.14 -0.10
CA THR A 31 -4.92 24.32 -1.26
C THR A 31 -5.61 23.02 -1.67
N LEU A 32 -6.78 23.14 -2.32
CA LEU A 32 -7.48 21.98 -2.90
C LEU A 32 -6.63 21.24 -3.93
N ARG A 33 -5.77 21.95 -4.66
CA ARG A 33 -4.83 21.34 -5.62
C ARG A 33 -3.84 20.41 -4.93
N GLN A 34 -3.30 20.80 -3.77
CA GLN A 34 -2.37 19.96 -3.00
C GLN A 34 -3.07 18.73 -2.43
N PHE A 35 -4.31 18.89 -1.97
CA PHE A 35 -5.15 17.77 -1.56
C PHE A 35 -5.40 16.77 -2.71
N GLY A 36 -5.80 17.26 -3.90
CA GLY A 36 -6.02 16.41 -5.07
C GLY A 36 -4.76 15.67 -5.54
N LYS A 37 -3.58 16.32 -5.43
CA LYS A 37 -2.28 15.66 -5.67
C LYS A 37 -2.06 14.50 -4.70
N GLY A 38 -2.33 14.68 -3.40
CA GLY A 38 -2.23 13.63 -2.40
C GLY A 38 -3.15 12.44 -2.66
N LEU A 39 -4.42 12.72 -3.00
CA LEU A 39 -5.39 11.69 -3.40
C LEU A 39 -4.87 10.89 -4.60
N SER A 40 -4.33 11.57 -5.62
CA SER A 40 -3.74 10.92 -6.79
C SER A 40 -2.50 10.07 -6.44
N GLY A 41 -1.73 10.47 -5.41
CA GLY A 41 -0.62 9.69 -4.89
C GLY A 41 -1.07 8.37 -4.27
N GLY A 42 -2.17 8.39 -3.51
CA GLY A 42 -2.79 7.17 -2.96
C GLY A 42 -3.35 6.25 -4.05
N VAL A 43 -4.03 6.80 -5.05
CA VAL A 43 -4.53 6.02 -6.21
C VAL A 43 -3.37 5.42 -7.01
N TRP A 44 -2.30 6.18 -7.22
CA TRP A 44 -1.08 5.68 -7.84
C TRP A 44 -0.48 4.52 -7.06
N LEU A 45 -0.40 4.62 -5.72
CA LEU A 45 0.14 3.56 -4.87
C LEU A 45 -0.71 2.30 -4.95
N LEU A 46 -2.03 2.41 -4.89
CA LEU A 46 -2.94 1.27 -5.04
C LEU A 46 -2.70 0.57 -6.38
N ALA A 47 -2.74 1.34 -7.46
CA ALA A 47 -2.63 0.82 -8.82
C ALA A 47 -1.24 0.23 -9.11
N ALA A 48 -0.16 0.93 -8.75
CA ALA A 48 1.21 0.44 -8.90
C ALA A 48 1.48 -0.76 -7.99
N GLY A 49 0.94 -0.75 -6.76
CA GLY A 49 1.02 -1.86 -5.81
C GLY A 49 0.41 -3.14 -6.37
N ILE A 50 -0.79 -3.06 -6.98
CA ILE A 50 -1.45 -4.21 -7.64
C ILE A 50 -0.56 -4.78 -8.75
N VAL A 51 -0.08 -3.93 -9.65
CA VAL A 51 0.71 -4.34 -10.82
C VAL A 51 2.04 -4.96 -10.40
N VAL A 52 2.76 -4.30 -9.49
CA VAL A 52 4.06 -4.76 -9.00
C VAL A 52 3.90 -6.05 -8.18
N ALA A 53 2.89 -6.12 -7.31
CA ALA A 53 2.63 -7.31 -6.52
C ALA A 53 2.29 -8.51 -7.43
N GLN A 54 1.47 -8.31 -8.47
CA GLN A 54 1.19 -9.38 -9.43
C GLN A 54 2.43 -9.77 -10.23
N ALA A 55 3.21 -8.80 -10.72
CA ALA A 55 4.44 -9.06 -11.46
C ALA A 55 5.43 -9.90 -10.63
N VAL A 56 5.66 -9.52 -9.37
CA VAL A 56 6.56 -10.24 -8.48
C VAL A 56 5.99 -11.60 -8.06
N ARG A 57 4.67 -11.71 -7.89
CA ARG A 57 4.01 -13.00 -7.61
C ARG A 57 4.22 -14.01 -8.73
N VAL A 58 4.02 -13.61 -10.00
CA VAL A 58 4.19 -14.52 -11.15
C VAL A 58 5.66 -14.93 -11.38
N LEU A 59 6.62 -14.16 -10.86
CA LEU A 59 8.03 -14.56 -10.84
C LEU A 59 8.26 -15.82 -10.00
N ALA A 60 7.42 -16.16 -9.03
CA ALA A 60 7.61 -17.34 -8.20
C ALA A 60 7.06 -18.66 -8.76
N GLY A 61 6.25 -18.60 -9.82
CA GLY A 61 5.78 -19.79 -10.52
C GLY A 61 4.42 -19.60 -11.21
N PRO A 62 3.99 -20.58 -12.03
CA PRO A 62 2.74 -20.50 -12.77
C PRO A 62 1.54 -20.55 -11.82
N VAL A 63 0.64 -19.56 -11.92
CA VAL A 63 -0.66 -19.52 -11.20
C VAL A 63 -1.83 -19.60 -12.19
N GLY A 64 -1.56 -19.75 -13.49
CA GLY A 64 -2.53 -19.68 -14.57
C GLY A 64 -3.42 -20.91 -14.79
N GLY A 65 -3.47 -21.85 -13.85
CA GLY A 65 -4.34 -23.03 -13.91
C GLY A 65 -5.09 -23.25 -12.60
N ARG A 66 -6.28 -23.86 -12.66
CA ARG A 66 -6.85 -24.51 -11.47
C ARG A 66 -5.75 -25.44 -10.92
N ILE A 67 -5.66 -25.56 -9.60
CA ILE A 67 -4.74 -26.52 -8.99
C ILE A 67 -5.30 -27.91 -9.32
N GLU A 68 -4.88 -28.44 -10.47
CA GLU A 68 -5.43 -29.68 -11.05
C GLU A 68 -4.82 -30.92 -10.36
N SER A 69 -3.76 -30.76 -9.57
CA SER A 69 -3.13 -31.83 -8.81
C SER A 69 -2.77 -31.41 -7.38
N ALA A 70 -2.96 -32.33 -6.42
CA ALA A 70 -2.57 -32.15 -5.01
C ALA A 70 -1.06 -31.87 -4.86
N GLU A 71 -0.23 -32.40 -5.76
CA GLU A 71 1.20 -32.15 -5.79
C GLU A 71 1.53 -30.66 -6.04
N THR A 72 0.83 -30.04 -6.99
CA THR A 72 0.98 -28.61 -7.28
C THR A 72 0.53 -27.75 -6.10
N TYR A 73 -0.52 -28.16 -5.40
CA TYR A 73 -0.98 -27.50 -4.17
C TYR A 73 0.11 -27.49 -3.11
N TYR A 74 0.69 -28.65 -2.78
CA TYR A 74 1.69 -28.76 -1.71
C TYR A 74 3.02 -28.09 -2.07
N VAL A 75 3.40 -28.09 -3.34
CA VAL A 75 4.58 -27.34 -3.82
C VAL A 75 4.39 -25.83 -3.63
N LEU A 76 3.22 -25.29 -3.99
CA LEU A 76 2.91 -23.87 -3.78
C LEU A 76 2.84 -23.53 -2.29
N LEU A 77 2.25 -24.40 -1.46
CA LEU A 77 2.19 -24.21 -0.01
C LEU A 77 3.59 -24.14 0.62
N ARG A 78 4.53 -24.96 0.14
CA ARG A 78 5.94 -24.96 0.59
C ARG A 78 6.70 -23.69 0.18
N ARG A 79 6.36 -23.11 -0.97
CA ARG A 79 6.99 -21.87 -1.49
C ARG A 79 6.37 -20.60 -0.93
N LEU A 80 5.21 -20.72 -0.28
CA LEU A 80 4.40 -19.61 0.20
C LEU A 80 5.20 -18.57 1.00
N PRO A 81 6.06 -18.92 1.98
CA PRO A 81 6.78 -17.91 2.76
C PRO A 81 7.73 -17.04 1.92
N TRP A 82 8.35 -17.64 0.89
CA TRP A 82 9.24 -16.93 -0.03
C TRP A 82 8.47 -16.02 -0.99
N MET A 83 7.30 -16.48 -1.45
CA MET A 83 6.38 -15.68 -2.25
C MET A 83 5.84 -14.49 -1.48
N GLU A 84 5.43 -14.72 -0.22
CA GLU A 84 4.97 -13.70 0.72
C GLU A 84 6.01 -12.62 0.92
N ALA A 85 7.23 -13.02 1.28
CA ALA A 85 8.33 -12.09 1.50
C ALA A 85 8.65 -11.30 0.24
N GLY A 86 8.73 -11.96 -0.93
CA GLY A 86 9.06 -11.30 -2.20
C GLY A 86 8.04 -10.22 -2.59
N VAL A 87 6.76 -10.56 -2.55
CA VAL A 87 5.68 -9.62 -2.87
C VAL A 87 5.56 -8.51 -1.82
N GLY A 88 5.71 -8.85 -0.54
CA GLY A 88 5.71 -7.88 0.57
C GLY A 88 6.82 -6.83 0.41
N LEU A 89 8.05 -7.25 0.09
CA LEU A 89 9.16 -6.34 -0.19
C LEU A 89 8.89 -5.47 -1.42
N ALA A 90 8.32 -6.03 -2.48
CA ALA A 90 8.01 -5.27 -3.69
C ALA A 90 6.99 -4.16 -3.42
N VAL A 91 5.93 -4.45 -2.66
CA VAL A 91 4.93 -3.46 -2.24
C VAL A 91 5.53 -2.41 -1.32
N LEU A 92 6.40 -2.81 -0.39
CA LEU A 92 7.16 -1.87 0.44
C LEU A 92 8.04 -0.95 -0.41
N GLY A 93 8.64 -1.48 -1.49
CA GLY A 93 9.36 -0.69 -2.49
C GLY A 93 8.50 0.38 -3.14
N VAL A 94 7.26 0.05 -3.54
CA VAL A 94 6.31 1.03 -4.10
C VAL A 94 5.93 2.10 -3.06
N MET A 95 5.71 1.71 -1.79
CA MET A 95 5.46 2.66 -0.71
C MET A 95 6.63 3.63 -0.51
N PHE A 96 7.85 3.12 -0.46
CA PHE A 96 9.05 3.95 -0.36
C PHE A 96 9.23 4.86 -1.58
N ALA A 97 8.89 4.40 -2.78
CA ALA A 97 8.91 5.24 -3.97
C ALA A 97 7.93 6.42 -3.87
N LEU A 98 6.72 6.19 -3.32
CA LEU A 98 5.76 7.26 -3.04
C LEU A 98 6.28 8.24 -1.98
N LEU A 99 6.86 7.72 -0.88
CA LEU A 99 7.34 8.52 0.26
C LEU A 99 8.61 9.32 -0.09
N ALA A 100 9.51 8.77 -0.90
CA ALA A 100 10.65 9.49 -1.47
C ALA A 100 10.19 10.64 -2.40
N GLY A 101 9.07 10.42 -3.08
CA GLY A 101 8.45 11.36 -4.01
C GLY A 101 8.78 11.01 -5.46
N ARG A 102 7.73 10.90 -6.26
CA ARG A 102 7.80 10.40 -7.65
C ARG A 102 8.61 11.30 -8.59
N ALA A 103 8.63 12.60 -8.33
CA ALA A 103 9.43 13.55 -9.09
C ALA A 103 10.94 13.30 -8.93
N LEU A 104 11.38 12.89 -7.73
CA LEU A 104 12.79 12.62 -7.45
C LEU A 104 13.31 11.41 -8.23
N ILE A 105 12.52 10.33 -8.28
CA ILE A 105 12.88 9.08 -8.97
C ILE A 105 12.83 9.25 -10.50
N GLY A 106 11.93 10.10 -10.98
CA GLY A 106 11.74 10.35 -12.40
C GLY A 106 10.47 9.70 -12.93
N ARG A 107 9.60 10.55 -13.49
CA ARG A 107 8.27 10.19 -14.02
C ARG A 107 8.33 9.08 -15.08
N ARG A 108 9.29 9.20 -16.01
CA ARG A 108 9.50 8.23 -17.09
C ARG A 108 10.02 6.90 -16.56
N LEU A 109 10.95 6.93 -15.59
CA LEU A 109 11.48 5.71 -14.99
C LEU A 109 10.38 4.92 -14.29
N LEU A 110 9.58 5.57 -13.43
CA LEU A 110 8.45 4.93 -12.76
C LEU A 110 7.44 4.36 -13.76
N ALA A 111 7.07 5.13 -14.78
CA ALA A 111 6.17 4.65 -15.84
C ALA A 111 6.75 3.43 -16.58
N CYS A 112 8.03 3.45 -16.94
CA CYS A 112 8.69 2.32 -17.60
C CYS A 112 8.74 1.07 -16.71
N VAL A 113 9.07 1.22 -15.42
CA VAL A 113 9.10 0.10 -14.46
C VAL A 113 7.72 -0.51 -14.30
N ILE A 114 6.68 0.31 -14.15
CA ILE A 114 5.29 -0.16 -14.03
C ILE A 114 4.82 -0.83 -15.33
N ALA A 115 5.14 -0.26 -16.49
CA ALA A 115 4.80 -0.85 -17.78
C ALA A 115 5.50 -2.20 -17.98
N ALA A 116 6.79 -2.30 -17.64
CA ALA A 116 7.54 -3.55 -17.67
C ALA A 116 6.95 -4.61 -16.72
N ALA A 117 6.57 -4.19 -15.50
CA ALA A 117 5.88 -5.05 -14.54
C ALA A 117 4.53 -5.56 -15.07
N ALA A 118 3.74 -4.70 -15.74
CA ALA A 118 2.47 -5.09 -16.35
C ALA A 118 2.65 -6.08 -17.51
N VAL A 119 3.65 -5.87 -18.37
CA VAL A 119 4.02 -6.81 -19.43
C VAL A 119 4.43 -8.16 -18.84
N LEU A 120 5.24 -8.15 -17.79
CA LEU A 120 5.68 -9.36 -17.10
C LEU A 120 4.50 -10.11 -16.45
N ALA A 121 3.63 -9.38 -15.74
CA ALA A 121 2.43 -9.92 -15.12
C ALA A 121 1.50 -10.57 -16.15
N THR A 122 1.28 -9.91 -17.29
CA THR A 122 0.39 -10.40 -18.35
C THR A 122 1.03 -11.56 -19.12
N GLY A 123 2.32 -11.46 -19.45
CA GLY A 123 3.04 -12.46 -20.24
C GLY A 123 3.25 -13.78 -19.51
N LEU A 124 3.46 -13.74 -18.19
CA LEU A 124 3.69 -14.94 -17.36
C LEU A 124 2.45 -15.40 -16.59
N GLY A 125 1.58 -14.47 -16.20
CA GLY A 125 0.38 -14.74 -15.38
C GLY A 125 -0.91 -14.92 -16.17
N GLY A 126 -0.91 -14.60 -17.46
CA GLY A 126 -2.12 -14.57 -18.29
C GLY A 126 -2.82 -13.20 -18.25
N PHE A 127 -3.86 -13.07 -19.07
CA PHE A 127 -4.60 -11.82 -19.21
C PHE A 127 -5.52 -11.57 -18.00
N ASP A 128 -5.31 -10.45 -17.32
CA ASP A 128 -6.14 -9.96 -16.22
C ASP A 128 -6.56 -8.50 -16.47
N PRO A 129 -7.86 -8.21 -16.71
CA PRO A 129 -8.38 -6.86 -16.91
C PRO A 129 -8.08 -5.91 -15.75
N VAL A 130 -8.05 -6.41 -14.51
CA VAL A 130 -7.83 -5.59 -13.31
C VAL A 130 -6.40 -5.09 -13.28
N VAL A 131 -5.43 -5.97 -13.54
CA VAL A 131 -4.00 -5.64 -13.59
C VAL A 131 -3.71 -4.67 -14.74
N LEU A 132 -4.34 -4.87 -15.91
CA LEU A 132 -4.23 -3.94 -17.04
C LEU A 132 -4.82 -2.56 -16.74
N GLY A 133 -6.02 -2.50 -16.15
CA GLY A 133 -6.64 -1.24 -15.72
C GLY A 133 -5.77 -0.51 -14.70
N ALA A 134 -5.25 -1.23 -13.69
CA ALA A 134 -4.33 -0.70 -12.71
C ALA A 134 -3.03 -0.18 -13.36
N ALA A 135 -2.47 -0.91 -14.33
CA ALA A 135 -1.28 -0.48 -15.06
C ALA A 135 -1.52 0.83 -15.84
N LEU A 136 -2.64 0.96 -16.54
CA LEU A 136 -2.99 2.18 -17.26
C LEU A 136 -3.10 3.38 -16.30
N VAL A 137 -3.79 3.21 -15.16
CA VAL A 137 -3.91 4.25 -14.13
C VAL A 137 -2.53 4.60 -13.56
N ALA A 138 -1.74 3.61 -13.18
CA ALA A 138 -0.44 3.82 -12.56
C ALA A 138 0.58 4.46 -13.51
N VAL A 139 0.62 4.07 -14.79
CA VAL A 139 1.45 4.68 -15.84
C VAL A 139 0.99 6.11 -16.12
N GLY A 140 -0.31 6.33 -16.31
CA GLY A 140 -0.86 7.67 -16.55
C GLY A 140 -0.53 8.64 -15.41
N LEU A 141 -0.74 8.20 -14.16
CA LEU A 141 -0.40 9.00 -12.99
C LEU A 141 1.10 9.20 -12.83
N SER A 142 1.94 8.23 -13.22
CA SER A 142 3.41 8.36 -13.22
C SER A 142 3.91 9.45 -14.15
N LEU A 143 3.30 9.56 -15.34
CA LEU A 143 3.64 10.58 -16.34
C LEU A 143 3.01 11.94 -16.02
N TRP A 144 1.99 11.99 -15.16
CA TRP A 144 1.30 13.22 -14.80
C TRP A 144 2.23 14.23 -14.10
N PRO A 145 2.22 15.51 -14.51
CA PRO A 145 3.23 16.47 -14.07
C PRO A 145 3.08 17.01 -12.63
N GLY A 146 2.27 16.37 -11.80
CA GLY A 146 1.73 16.96 -10.57
C GLY A 146 2.55 16.83 -9.28
N GLY A 147 3.74 16.23 -9.26
CA GLY A 147 4.37 15.74 -8.03
C GLY A 147 5.41 16.63 -7.32
N GLU A 148 5.72 17.82 -7.83
CA GLU A 148 6.87 18.63 -7.36
C GLU A 148 6.58 19.48 -6.12
N ASP A 149 5.33 19.92 -5.91
CA ASP A 149 4.92 20.80 -4.80
C ASP A 149 3.96 20.13 -3.80
N GLU A 150 4.08 18.81 -3.62
CA GLU A 150 3.19 18.09 -2.71
C GLU A 150 3.54 18.42 -1.25
N THR A 151 2.61 19.04 -0.54
CA THR A 151 2.77 19.35 0.89
C THR A 151 2.47 18.13 1.74
N VAL A 152 3.09 18.05 2.92
CA VAL A 152 2.86 16.97 3.89
C VAL A 152 1.38 16.77 4.17
N TRP A 153 0.66 17.86 4.47
CA TRP A 153 -0.79 17.84 4.71
C TRP A 153 -1.61 17.45 3.47
N GLY A 154 -1.23 17.92 2.28
CA GLY A 154 -1.92 17.55 1.04
C GLY A 154 -1.85 16.05 0.77
N GLY A 155 -0.65 15.49 0.89
CA GLY A 155 -0.42 14.04 0.77
C GLY A 155 -1.15 13.24 1.85
N TRP A 156 -1.05 13.68 3.11
CA TRP A 156 -1.62 12.96 4.24
C TRP A 156 -3.15 12.94 4.22
N LEU A 157 -3.79 14.11 4.09
CA LEU A 157 -5.25 14.21 4.02
C LEU A 157 -5.81 13.56 2.75
N GLY A 158 -5.10 13.64 1.63
CA GLY A 158 -5.47 12.95 0.41
C GLY A 158 -5.50 11.42 0.58
N ALA A 159 -4.50 10.85 1.26
CA ALA A 159 -4.48 9.43 1.59
C ALA A 159 -5.60 9.05 2.58
N VAL A 160 -5.83 9.85 3.64
CA VAL A 160 -6.94 9.61 4.59
C VAL A 160 -8.29 9.62 3.87
N VAL A 161 -8.55 10.62 3.02
CA VAL A 161 -9.81 10.69 2.28
C VAL A 161 -9.96 9.54 1.29
N LEU A 162 -8.89 9.09 0.65
CA LEU A 162 -8.94 7.88 -0.18
C LEU A 162 -9.43 6.68 0.63
N VAL A 163 -8.89 6.48 1.83
CA VAL A 163 -9.31 5.41 2.74
C VAL A 163 -10.78 5.55 3.13
N LEU A 164 -11.26 6.77 3.40
CA LEU A 164 -12.68 7.00 3.70
C LEU A 164 -13.59 6.73 2.50
N ILE A 165 -13.18 7.07 1.28
CA ILE A 165 -13.92 6.75 0.05
C ILE A 165 -14.01 5.24 -0.13
N LEU A 166 -12.87 4.54 -0.05
CA LEU A 166 -12.82 3.08 -0.15
C LEU A 166 -13.65 2.43 0.96
N GLY A 167 -13.52 2.92 2.19
CA GLY A 167 -14.29 2.44 3.34
C GLY A 167 -15.79 2.66 3.17
N GLY A 168 -16.23 3.80 2.65
CA GLY A 168 -17.64 4.06 2.35
C GLY A 168 -18.19 3.17 1.23
N LEU A 169 -17.40 2.95 0.17
CA LEU A 169 -17.76 2.02 -0.92
C LEU A 169 -17.90 0.58 -0.39
N VAL A 170 -16.91 0.11 0.38
CA VAL A 170 -16.94 -1.23 0.97
C VAL A 170 -18.05 -1.33 2.03
N GLN A 171 -18.31 -0.29 2.82
CA GLN A 171 -19.43 -0.27 3.78
C GLN A 171 -20.79 -0.40 3.08
N ALA A 172 -20.94 0.17 1.89
CA ALA A 172 -22.17 0.06 1.11
C ALA A 172 -22.33 -1.31 0.44
N LEU A 173 -21.25 -1.88 -0.07
CA LEU A 173 -21.28 -3.12 -0.88
C LEU A 173 -21.09 -4.40 -0.04
N ALA A 174 -20.25 -4.34 0.99
CA ALA A 174 -19.86 -5.45 1.86
C ALA A 174 -19.55 -4.95 3.29
N PRO A 175 -20.59 -4.62 4.10
CA PRO A 175 -20.41 -4.05 5.44
C PRO A 175 -19.52 -4.87 6.38
N GLU A 176 -19.46 -6.18 6.18
CA GLU A 176 -18.64 -7.10 6.98
C GLU A 176 -17.13 -6.92 6.73
N ALA A 177 -16.73 -6.62 5.49
CA ALA A 177 -15.33 -6.38 5.10
C ALA A 177 -14.90 -4.93 5.38
N ALA A 178 -15.86 -4.02 5.54
CA ALA A 178 -15.61 -2.59 5.69
C ALA A 178 -14.87 -2.23 6.97
N LEU A 179 -14.97 -3.08 8.01
CA LEU A 179 -14.32 -2.85 9.30
C LEU A 179 -12.86 -2.42 9.11
N LEU A 180 -12.10 -3.16 8.31
CA LEU A 180 -10.67 -2.92 8.06
C LEU A 180 -10.39 -1.47 7.64
N PHE A 181 -11.24 -0.88 6.79
CA PHE A 181 -11.12 0.51 6.35
C PHE A 181 -11.63 1.51 7.38
N VAL A 182 -12.74 1.19 8.03
CA VAL A 182 -13.40 2.09 8.97
C VAL A 182 -12.50 2.36 10.17
N TRP A 183 -11.93 1.32 10.78
CA TRP A 183 -11.11 1.49 11.98
C TRP A 183 -9.74 2.11 11.66
N THR A 184 -9.11 1.74 10.52
CA THR A 184 -7.85 2.35 10.08
C THR A 184 -8.02 3.79 9.63
N GLY A 185 -9.09 4.09 8.89
CA GLY A 185 -9.45 5.44 8.49
C GLY A 185 -9.74 6.32 9.69
N LEU A 186 -10.43 5.79 10.71
CA LEU A 186 -10.64 6.50 11.98
C LEU A 186 -9.32 6.75 12.72
N ALA A 187 -8.42 5.77 12.79
CA ALA A 187 -7.10 5.94 13.41
C ALA A 187 -6.26 7.00 12.68
N ALA A 188 -6.26 6.98 11.34
CA ALA A 188 -5.53 7.96 10.52
C ALA A 188 -6.13 9.37 10.65
N ALA A 189 -7.46 9.50 10.62
CA ALA A 189 -8.16 10.75 10.84
C ALA A 189 -7.95 11.31 12.26
N GLY A 190 -7.97 10.43 13.27
CA GLY A 190 -7.68 10.78 14.65
C GLY A 190 -6.24 11.27 14.83
N ALA A 191 -5.27 10.57 14.26
CA ALA A 191 -3.87 11.01 14.27
C ALA A 191 -3.69 12.38 13.59
N ALA A 192 -4.35 12.60 12.45
CA ALA A 192 -4.35 13.89 11.76
C ALA A 192 -4.99 15.01 12.59
N ALA A 193 -6.13 14.75 13.23
CA ALA A 193 -6.80 15.72 14.09
C ALA A 193 -5.95 16.08 15.32
N LEU A 194 -5.35 15.09 15.98
CA LEU A 194 -4.44 15.30 17.12
C LEU A 194 -3.20 16.09 16.70
N ALA A 195 -2.57 15.74 15.58
CA ALA A 195 -1.42 16.47 15.05
C ALA A 195 -1.75 17.94 14.75
N ALA A 196 -2.92 18.19 14.13
CA ALA A 196 -3.40 19.55 13.88
C ALA A 196 -3.62 20.33 15.18
N GLY A 197 -4.19 19.69 16.21
CA GLY A 197 -4.41 20.29 17.53
C GLY A 197 -3.12 20.59 18.31
N ILE A 198 -2.10 19.74 18.21
CA ILE A 198 -0.79 19.96 18.86
C ILE A 198 0.01 21.05 18.13
N GLY A 199 -0.06 21.08 16.80
CA GLY A 199 0.65 22.07 16.01
C GLY A 199 0.53 21.80 14.51
N ALA A 200 -0.46 22.41 13.87
CA ALA A 200 -0.74 22.24 12.44
C ALA A 200 0.40 22.64 11.48
N ARG A 201 1.48 23.30 11.93
CA ARG A 201 2.68 23.53 11.11
C ARG A 201 3.60 22.30 11.02
N LEU A 202 3.42 21.31 11.90
CA LEU A 202 4.24 20.09 11.99
C LEU A 202 5.75 20.34 12.20
N GLU A 203 6.13 21.52 12.67
CA GLU A 203 7.54 21.89 12.93
C GLU A 203 8.11 21.24 14.20
N ARG A 204 7.24 20.80 15.12
CA ARG A 204 7.62 20.18 16.40
C ARG A 204 7.43 18.68 16.32
N TRP A 205 8.39 17.91 16.84
CA TRP A 205 8.31 16.45 16.91
C TRP A 205 7.03 15.96 17.61
N ALA A 206 6.56 16.70 18.61
CA ALA A 206 5.32 16.37 19.34
C ALA A 206 4.09 16.35 18.42
N ALA A 207 4.05 17.16 17.35
CA ALA A 207 2.96 17.15 16.38
C ALA A 207 3.03 15.94 15.44
N LEU A 208 4.19 15.29 15.31
CA LEU A 208 4.37 14.05 14.54
C LEU A 208 4.13 12.79 15.38
N ALA A 209 4.16 12.91 16.71
CA ALA A 209 3.97 11.78 17.63
C ALA A 209 2.65 11.01 17.39
N PRO A 210 1.49 11.64 17.15
CA PRO A 210 0.26 10.90 16.84
C PRO A 210 0.40 10.00 15.61
N ALA A 211 1.05 10.49 14.56
CA ALA A 211 1.27 9.71 13.34
C ALA A 211 2.31 8.61 13.55
N ALA A 212 3.36 8.86 14.33
CA ALA A 212 4.35 7.83 14.68
C ALA A 212 3.71 6.68 15.47
N VAL A 213 2.90 6.99 16.48
CA VAL A 213 2.18 5.99 17.27
C VAL A 213 1.17 5.23 16.41
N ALA A 214 0.37 5.93 15.61
CA ALA A 214 -0.60 5.28 14.72
C ALA A 214 0.10 4.37 13.70
N THR A 215 1.22 4.81 13.12
CA THR A 215 2.01 3.98 12.20
C THR A 215 2.60 2.75 12.89
N GLY A 216 3.19 2.90 14.08
CA GLY A 216 3.79 1.79 14.80
C GLY A 216 2.76 0.75 15.26
N VAL A 217 1.64 1.20 15.81
CA VAL A 217 0.61 0.30 16.38
C VAL A 217 -0.32 -0.24 15.28
N VAL A 218 -1.00 0.66 14.56
CA VAL A 218 -2.00 0.29 13.55
C VAL A 218 -1.30 -0.18 12.27
N GLY A 219 -0.28 0.53 11.81
CA GLY A 219 0.49 0.14 10.63
C GLY A 219 1.27 -1.16 10.84
N GLY A 220 1.87 -1.36 12.03
CA GLY A 220 2.53 -2.62 12.39
C GLY A 220 1.57 -3.81 12.40
N TRP A 221 0.37 -3.64 12.98
CA TRP A 221 -0.68 -4.66 12.93
C TRP A 221 -1.15 -4.97 11.49
N LEU A 222 -1.35 -3.93 10.67
CA LEU A 222 -1.72 -4.08 9.25
C LEU A 222 -0.66 -4.83 8.45
N ALA A 223 0.62 -4.60 8.72
CA ALA A 223 1.70 -5.34 8.07
C ALA A 223 1.65 -6.84 8.40
N GLY A 224 1.28 -7.18 9.65
CA GLY A 224 1.05 -8.58 10.07
C GLY A 224 -0.14 -9.25 9.38
N LEU A 225 -1.14 -8.49 8.93
CA LEU A 225 -2.28 -9.03 8.17
C LEU A 225 -1.91 -9.61 6.81
N GLY A 226 -0.75 -9.24 6.25
CA GLY A 226 -0.29 -9.74 4.96
C GLY A 226 -0.29 -11.26 4.89
N HIS A 227 0.19 -11.94 5.93
CA HIS A 227 0.21 -13.40 5.99
C HIS A 227 -1.19 -14.03 5.95
N PHE A 228 -2.17 -13.45 6.67
CA PHE A 228 -3.55 -13.96 6.68
C PHE A 228 -4.26 -13.78 5.33
N VAL A 229 -3.92 -12.74 4.58
CA VAL A 229 -4.39 -12.55 3.20
C VAL A 229 -3.91 -13.68 2.29
N PHE A 230 -2.67 -14.15 2.47
CA PHE A 230 -2.13 -15.28 1.71
C PHE A 230 -2.78 -16.62 2.08
N LEU A 231 -3.20 -16.78 3.35
CA LEU A 231 -3.77 -18.03 3.83
C LEU A 231 -5.30 -18.16 3.70
N GLY A 232 -6.06 -17.05 3.65
CA GLY A 232 -7.47 -17.12 4.04
C GLY A 232 -8.50 -16.25 3.31
N VAL A 233 -8.16 -15.49 2.27
CA VAL A 233 -9.14 -14.59 1.65
C VAL A 233 -9.23 -14.84 0.14
N GLY A 234 -10.44 -15.13 -0.35
CA GLY A 234 -10.74 -15.29 -1.79
C GLY A 234 -10.60 -14.00 -2.63
N MET A 235 -9.84 -13.02 -2.14
CA MET A 235 -9.37 -11.87 -2.89
C MET A 235 -8.07 -12.23 -3.61
N ASP A 236 -7.89 -11.71 -4.81
CA ASP A 236 -6.62 -11.74 -5.51
C ASP A 236 -5.53 -11.06 -4.64
N GLN A 237 -4.58 -11.88 -4.16
CA GLN A 237 -3.43 -11.51 -3.31
C GLN A 237 -2.77 -10.14 -3.65
N PRO A 238 -2.56 -9.73 -4.92
CA PRO A 238 -2.01 -8.42 -5.27
C PRO A 238 -2.92 -7.24 -4.88
N GLY A 239 -4.24 -7.38 -5.06
CA GLY A 239 -5.25 -6.38 -4.71
C GLY A 239 -5.21 -6.03 -3.23
N ALA A 240 -5.19 -7.06 -2.39
CA ALA A 240 -5.16 -6.93 -0.94
C ALA A 240 -3.92 -6.19 -0.42
N LEU A 241 -2.72 -6.52 -0.94
CA LEU A 241 -1.48 -5.90 -0.49
C LEU A 241 -1.35 -4.45 -0.95
N GLY A 242 -1.77 -4.14 -2.18
CA GLY A 242 -1.88 -2.76 -2.65
C GLY A 242 -2.79 -1.92 -1.76
N LEU A 243 -3.88 -2.53 -1.27
CA LEU A 243 -4.80 -1.88 -0.37
C LEU A 243 -4.22 -1.67 1.05
N ILE A 244 -3.59 -2.69 1.63
CA ILE A 244 -2.87 -2.59 2.91
C ILE A 244 -1.80 -1.49 2.83
N ALA A 245 -1.08 -1.38 1.71
CA ALA A 245 -0.08 -0.33 1.50
C ALA A 245 -0.70 1.07 1.58
N VAL A 246 -1.88 1.29 0.98
CA VAL A 246 -2.60 2.56 1.08
C VAL A 246 -3.00 2.86 2.53
N LEU A 247 -3.51 1.86 3.27
CA LEU A 247 -3.88 2.03 4.68
C LEU A 247 -2.66 2.42 5.53
N ILE A 248 -1.52 1.76 5.34
CA ILE A 248 -0.28 2.08 6.06
C ILE A 248 0.22 3.47 5.68
N VAL A 249 0.21 3.84 4.40
CA VAL A 249 0.63 5.18 3.97
C VAL A 249 -0.27 6.27 4.53
N ALA A 250 -1.59 6.05 4.68
CA ALA A 250 -2.48 7.01 5.33
C ALA A 250 -2.09 7.32 6.79
N LEU A 251 -1.37 6.42 7.45
CA LEU A 251 -0.83 6.61 8.81
C LEU A 251 0.58 7.23 8.77
N ALA A 252 1.43 6.75 7.86
CA ALA A 252 2.86 7.03 7.83
C ALA A 252 3.26 8.28 7.02
N ARG A 253 2.39 8.80 6.15
CA ARG A 253 2.69 9.92 5.24
C ARG A 253 3.35 11.15 5.91
N PRO A 254 2.93 11.62 7.11
CA PRO A 254 3.56 12.79 7.73
C PRO A 254 4.97 12.53 8.26
N LEU A 255 5.39 11.27 8.35
CA LEU A 255 6.74 10.87 8.76
C LEU A 255 7.71 10.82 7.57
N ALA A 256 7.24 11.09 6.34
CA ALA A 256 8.09 11.15 5.17
C ALA A 256 9.18 12.22 5.34
N PRO A 257 10.44 11.94 4.96
CA PRO A 257 11.54 12.85 5.18
C PRO A 257 11.39 14.13 4.36
N GLY A 258 11.59 15.28 5.01
CA GLY A 258 11.62 16.59 4.35
C GLY A 258 12.95 16.90 3.65
N GLY A 259 14.06 16.33 4.13
CA GLY A 259 15.41 16.62 3.64
C GLY A 259 15.81 15.84 2.39
N GLY A 260 16.57 16.47 1.49
CA GLY A 260 17.01 15.87 0.22
C GLY A 260 17.73 14.53 0.39
N SER A 261 18.76 14.46 1.25
CA SER A 261 19.53 13.21 1.47
C SER A 261 18.66 12.02 1.89
N ALA A 262 17.80 12.21 2.90
CA ALA A 262 16.92 11.15 3.39
C ALA A 262 15.88 10.70 2.34
N ARG A 263 15.40 11.59 1.48
CA ARG A 263 14.54 11.23 0.33
C ARG A 263 15.28 10.39 -0.71
N HIS A 264 16.56 10.66 -0.97
CA HIS A 264 17.38 9.82 -1.84
C HIS A 264 17.63 8.45 -1.22
N THR A 265 17.86 8.37 0.10
CA THR A 265 17.95 7.09 0.81
C THR A 265 16.67 6.28 0.66
N LEU A 266 15.49 6.88 0.82
CA LEU A 266 14.22 6.20 0.57
C LEU A 266 14.06 5.75 -0.89
N ALA A 267 14.50 6.55 -1.86
CA ALA A 267 14.48 6.15 -3.27
C ALA A 267 15.41 4.95 -3.54
N GLY A 268 16.60 4.94 -2.93
CA GLY A 268 17.52 3.81 -2.98
C GLY A 268 16.95 2.56 -2.31
N LEU A 269 16.32 2.71 -1.14
CA LEU A 269 15.62 1.62 -0.47
C LEU A 269 14.44 1.11 -1.30
N ALA A 270 13.69 1.98 -1.97
CA ALA A 270 12.61 1.58 -2.86
C ALA A 270 13.11 0.63 -3.97
N ALA A 271 14.23 1.00 -4.61
CA ALA A 271 14.86 0.15 -5.62
C ALA A 271 15.40 -1.15 -5.01
N ALA A 272 16.08 -1.08 -3.87
CA ALA A 272 16.61 -2.26 -3.19
C ALA A 272 15.51 -3.26 -2.79
N MET A 273 14.41 -2.78 -2.20
CA MET A 273 13.28 -3.63 -1.82
C MET A 273 12.61 -4.27 -3.04
N LEU A 274 12.47 -3.55 -4.16
CA LEU A 274 11.94 -4.11 -5.40
C LEU A 274 12.86 -5.20 -5.98
N ILE A 275 14.17 -4.96 -6.02
CA ILE A 275 15.16 -5.92 -6.50
C ILE A 275 15.18 -7.17 -5.62
N LEU A 276 15.22 -7.00 -4.30
CA LEU A 276 15.16 -8.10 -3.33
C LEU A 276 13.84 -8.87 -3.44
N GLY A 277 12.72 -8.16 -3.63
CA GLY A 277 11.41 -8.77 -3.83
C GLY A 277 11.38 -9.67 -5.08
N CYS A 278 11.83 -9.16 -6.22
CA CYS A 278 12.00 -9.94 -7.44
C CYS A 278 12.94 -11.13 -7.25
N GLY A 279 14.08 -10.92 -6.56
CA GLY A 279 15.08 -11.94 -6.30
C GLY A 279 14.55 -13.08 -5.42
N LEU A 280 13.84 -12.77 -4.33
CA LEU A 280 13.20 -13.76 -3.46
C LEU A 280 12.12 -14.55 -4.19
N SER A 281 11.27 -13.87 -4.97
CA SER A 281 10.26 -14.56 -5.77
C SER A 281 10.88 -15.46 -6.84
N LEU A 282 11.95 -15.05 -7.50
CA LEU A 282 12.70 -15.93 -8.42
C LEU A 282 13.34 -17.11 -7.67
N ALA A 283 13.96 -16.88 -6.51
CA ALA A 283 14.58 -17.91 -5.69
C ALA A 283 13.54 -18.93 -5.19
N ALA A 284 12.29 -18.52 -4.96
CA ALA A 284 11.20 -19.40 -4.58
C ALA A 284 10.95 -20.53 -5.61
N ARG A 285 11.35 -20.36 -6.89
CA ARG A 285 11.28 -21.43 -7.89
C ARG A 285 12.20 -22.60 -7.59
N HIS A 286 13.28 -22.34 -6.87
CA HIS A 286 14.35 -23.29 -6.56
C HIS A 286 14.38 -23.71 -5.09
N ALA A 287 13.69 -22.98 -4.22
CA ALA A 287 13.56 -23.33 -2.81
C ALA A 287 12.53 -24.47 -2.63
N GLU A 288 12.99 -25.71 -2.69
CA GLU A 288 12.34 -26.81 -1.99
C GLU A 288 12.76 -26.77 -0.51
N PRO A 289 11.83 -26.76 0.48
CA PRO A 289 12.21 -26.98 1.87
C PRO A 289 12.80 -28.38 2.04
N ALA A 290 13.82 -28.52 2.90
CA ALA A 290 14.47 -29.80 3.20
C ALA A 290 13.45 -30.89 3.52
N ALA A 291 13.64 -32.09 2.96
CA ALA A 291 12.83 -33.26 3.26
C ALA A 291 12.78 -33.48 4.78
N GLU A 292 11.57 -33.68 5.33
CA GLU A 292 11.41 -34.09 6.72
C GLU A 292 12.29 -35.32 6.99
N ALA A 293 13.06 -35.27 8.08
CA ALA A 293 13.81 -36.42 8.53
C ALA A 293 12.85 -37.61 8.65
N PRO A 294 13.22 -38.81 8.17
CA PRO A 294 12.32 -39.95 8.15
C PRO A 294 11.81 -40.19 9.57
N VAL A 295 10.49 -40.06 9.76
CA VAL A 295 9.82 -40.47 10.99
C VAL A 295 10.05 -41.98 11.09
N ALA A 296 10.90 -42.39 12.03
CA ALA A 296 11.04 -43.79 12.37
C ALA A 296 9.68 -44.27 12.87
N VAL A 297 8.99 -45.05 12.04
CA VAL A 297 7.76 -45.75 12.44
C VAL A 297 8.17 -46.81 13.46
N PRO A 298 7.59 -46.83 14.67
CA PRO A 298 7.89 -47.84 15.68
C PRO A 298 7.45 -49.25 15.27
#